data_AF-A0AAW7D6A2-F1
#
_entry.id   AF-A0AAW7D6A2-F1
#
_cell.length_a   1.000
_cell.length_b   1.000
_cell.length_c   1.000
_cell.angle_alpha   90.00
_cell.angle_beta   90.00
_cell.angle_gamma   90.00
#
_symmetry.space_group_name_H-M   'P 1'
#
loop_
_entity.id
_entity.type
_entity.pdbx_description
1 polymer ?
#
loop_
_entity_poly.entity_id
_entity_poly.type
_entity_poly.pdbx_seq_one_letter_code
_entity_poly.pdbx_strand_id
1 'polypeptide(L)'
;MKVSEIKISYTNEVDEVIKVLGSSEVYQVLKANWDMDTIELQEEFKLLLLNQANQVLGIKSLFKGGVSNCSVDVRLLDHILMAKNSYFSFEDEGIL
;
A
#
# COMPACT_ATOMS: atom_id res chain seq x y z
N MET A 1 8.26 21.75 -25.78
CA MET A 1 7.28 20.72 -25.39
C MET A 1 6.79 21.04 -23.98
N LYS A 2 5.47 21.09 -23.75
CA LYS A 2 4.91 21.19 -22.39
C LYS A 2 4.41 19.80 -21.99
N VAL A 3 4.97 19.26 -20.92
CA VAL A 3 4.58 17.95 -20.36
C VAL A 3 3.88 18.21 -19.03
N SER A 4 2.78 17.50 -18.79
CA SER A 4 1.98 17.63 -17.57
C SER A 4 2.72 16.97 -16.40
N GLU A 5 2.84 17.69 -15.28
CA GLU A 5 3.35 17.14 -14.02
C GLU A 5 2.25 16.32 -13.34
N ILE A 6 2.58 15.11 -12.87
CA ILE A 6 1.66 14.29 -12.10
C ILE A 6 1.80 14.71 -10.64
N LYS A 7 0.79 15.37 -10.09
CA LYS A 7 0.72 15.72 -8.67
C LYS A 7 0.11 14.56 -7.88
N ILE A 8 0.92 13.91 -7.05
CA ILE A 8 0.46 12.86 -6.12
C ILE A 8 0.17 13.53 -4.78
N SER A 9 -1.09 13.50 -4.33
CA SER A 9 -1.49 13.97 -3.01
C SER A 9 -1.70 12.79 -2.06
N TYR A 10 -1.13 12.87 -0.85
CA TYR A 10 -1.32 11.90 0.22
C TYR A 10 -2.22 12.53 1.30
N THR A 11 -3.37 11.92 1.61
CA THR A 11 -4.25 12.37 2.68
C THR A 11 -4.10 11.41 3.86
N ASN A 12 -3.41 11.84 4.91
CA ASN A 12 -3.32 11.13 6.18
C ASN A 12 -4.53 11.50 7.06
N GLU A 13 -5.68 10.92 6.75
CA GLU A 13 -6.84 10.94 7.66
C GLU A 13 -6.89 9.62 8.44
N VAL A 14 -5.88 9.36 9.26
CA VAL A 14 -5.91 8.22 10.18
C VAL A 14 -5.78 8.76 11.60
N ASP A 15 -6.92 8.86 12.28
CA ASP A 15 -7.02 9.36 13.65
C ASP A 15 -6.30 8.47 14.67
N GLU A 16 -6.01 7.21 14.33
CA GLU A 16 -5.44 6.23 15.24
C GLU A 16 -4.24 5.48 14.63
N VAL A 17 -3.09 5.57 15.30
CA VAL A 17 -1.87 4.89 14.87
C VAL A 17 -1.98 3.40 15.20
N ILE A 18 -2.24 2.59 14.17
CA ILE A 18 -2.31 1.13 14.31
C ILE A 18 -0.88 0.55 14.31
N LYS A 19 -0.52 -0.17 15.37
CA LYS A 19 0.72 -0.98 15.42
C LYS A 19 0.41 -2.45 15.24
N VAL A 20 1.23 -3.14 14.45
CA VAL A 20 1.15 -4.58 14.27
C VAL A 20 2.43 -5.22 14.79
N LEU A 21 2.31 -6.16 15.74
CA LEU A 21 3.48 -6.84 16.32
C LEU A 21 3.56 -8.30 15.91
N GLY A 22 2.45 -8.89 15.48
CA GLY A 22 2.38 -10.26 14.98
C GLY A 22 1.33 -10.44 13.90
N SER A 23 1.22 -11.70 13.46
CA SER A 23 0.28 -12.10 12.40
C SER A 23 -1.19 -11.91 12.80
N SER A 24 -1.50 -11.93 14.10
CA SER A 24 -2.86 -11.74 14.62
C SER A 24 -3.36 -10.32 14.35
N GLU A 25 -2.57 -9.29 14.68
CA GLU A 25 -2.94 -7.90 14.41
C GLU A 25 -2.97 -7.63 12.91
N VAL A 26 -2.00 -8.17 12.15
CA VAL A 26 -2.00 -8.08 10.68
C VAL A 26 -3.27 -8.67 10.08
N TYR A 27 -3.72 -9.83 10.56
CA TYR A 27 -4.97 -10.46 10.11
C TYR A 27 -6.18 -9.56 10.39
N GLN A 28 -6.29 -8.99 11.58
CA GLN A 28 -7.40 -8.10 11.94
C GLN A 28 -7.45 -6.86 11.05
N VAL A 29 -6.29 -6.23 10.82
CA VAL A 29 -6.15 -5.06 9.96
C VAL A 29 -6.54 -5.37 8.52
N LEU A 30 -6.04 -6.48 7.97
CA LEU A 30 -6.35 -6.89 6.60
C LEU A 30 -7.81 -7.30 6.43
N LYS A 31 -8.37 -8.03 7.40
CA LYS A 31 -9.78 -8.47 7.38
C LYS A 31 -10.74 -7.29 7.45
N ALA A 32 -10.46 -6.31 8.29
CA ALA A 32 -11.27 -5.09 8.38
C ALA A 32 -11.30 -4.29 7.07
N ASN A 33 -10.28 -4.46 6.23
CA ASN A 33 -10.13 -3.80 4.93
C ASN A 33 -10.37 -4.74 3.74
N TRP A 34 -10.91 -5.93 4.00
CA TRP A 34 -11.31 -6.88 2.97
C TRP A 34 -12.80 -6.75 2.68
N ASP A 35 -13.16 -6.92 1.42
CA ASP A 35 -14.55 -6.99 1.01
C ASP A 35 -15.08 -8.41 1.31
N MET A 36 -15.84 -8.54 2.39
CA MET A 36 -16.36 -9.82 2.86
C MET A 36 -17.43 -10.41 1.91
N ASP A 37 -18.07 -9.59 1.08
CA ASP A 37 -19.07 -10.08 0.11
C ASP A 37 -18.39 -10.76 -1.09
N THR A 38 -17.14 -10.37 -1.39
CA THR A 38 -16.40 -10.90 -2.54
C THR A 38 -15.22 -11.79 -2.18
N ILE A 39 -14.93 -11.98 -0.88
CA ILE A 39 -13.76 -12.75 -0.40
C ILE A 39 -13.75 -14.22 -0.87
N GLU A 40 -14.93 -14.83 -1.05
CA GLU A 40 -15.06 -16.19 -1.57
C GLU A 40 -15.09 -16.27 -3.10
N LEU A 41 -15.35 -15.13 -3.77
CA LEU A 41 -15.54 -15.06 -5.22
C LEU A 41 -14.22 -14.80 -5.97
N GLN A 42 -13.34 -13.98 -5.39
CA GLN A 42 -12.13 -13.52 -6.04
C GLN A 42 -10.94 -13.53 -5.08
N GLU A 43 -9.77 -13.93 -5.59
CA GLU A 43 -8.52 -13.75 -4.87
C GLU A 43 -8.09 -12.28 -4.95
N GLU A 44 -7.60 -11.72 -3.84
CA GLU A 44 -7.07 -10.37 -3.80
C GLU A 44 -5.69 -10.35 -3.11
N PHE A 45 -4.76 -9.61 -3.70
CA PHE A 45 -3.45 -9.34 -3.11
C PHE A 45 -3.39 -7.88 -2.63
N LYS A 46 -3.25 -7.71 -1.31
CA LYS A 46 -3.08 -6.40 -0.66
C LYS A 46 -1.68 -6.29 -0.07
N LEU A 47 -1.07 -5.11 -0.25
CA LEU A 47 0.12 -4.70 0.47
C LEU A 47 -0.27 -3.93 1.73
N LEU A 48 0.23 -4.38 2.87
CA LEU A 48 0.22 -3.61 4.12
C LEU A 48 1.57 -2.90 4.25
N LEU A 49 1.55 -1.57 4.25
CA LEU A 49 2.75 -0.74 4.37
C LEU A 49 2.99 -0.42 5.85
N LEU A 50 4.20 -0.68 6.32
CA LEU A 50 4.63 -0.44 7.69
C LEU A 50 5.85 0.47 7.70
N ASN A 51 5.99 1.27 8.77
CA ASN A 51 7.25 1.94 9.06
C ASN A 51 8.16 1.08 9.96
N GLN A 52 9.36 1.58 10.27
CA GLN A 52 10.34 0.89 11.10
C GLN A 52 9.88 0.64 12.56
N ALA A 53 8.84 1.36 13.02
CA ALA A 53 8.22 1.17 14.33
C ALA A 53 7.01 0.22 14.28
N ASN A 54 6.84 -0.53 13.19
CA ASN A 54 5.71 -1.42 12.88
C ASN A 54 4.33 -0.72 12.92
N GLN A 55 4.30 0.56 12.61
CA GLN A 55 3.06 1.31 12.48
C GLN A 55 2.55 1.19 11.04
N VAL A 56 1.25 0.97 10.89
CA VAL A 56 0.58 0.89 9.60
C VAL A 56 0.53 2.27 8.97
N LEU A 57 1.19 2.41 7.82
CA LEU A 57 1.14 3.61 6.99
C LEU A 57 -0.09 3.57 6.06
N GLY A 58 -0.48 2.37 5.63
CA GLY A 58 -1.68 2.19 4.81
C GLY A 58 -1.76 0.80 4.17
N ILE A 59 -2.86 0.57 3.46
CA ILE A 59 -3.13 -0.66 2.72
C ILE A 59 -3.36 -0.32 1.26
N LYS A 60 -2.79 -1.12 0.36
CA LYS A 60 -3.01 -1.00 -1.08
C LYS A 60 -3.39 -2.33 -1.68
N SER A 61 -4.57 -2.40 -2.29
CA SER A 61 -4.93 -3.47 -3.21
C SER A 61 -4.16 -3.30 -4.52
N LEU A 62 -3.48 -4.36 -4.96
CA LEU A 62 -2.72 -4.34 -6.21
C LEU A 62 -3.32 -5.25 -7.27
N PHE A 63 -3.74 -6.44 -6.88
CA PHE A 63 -4.24 -7.44 -7.80
C PHE A 63 -5.53 -8.04 -7.27
N LYS A 64 -6.49 -8.22 -8.18
CA LYS A 64 -7.70 -9.01 -7.98
C LYS A 64 -7.79 -9.99 -9.13
N GLY A 65 -7.92 -11.27 -8.83
CA GLY A 65 -7.91 -12.36 -9.80
C GLY A 65 -9.13 -13.26 -9.63
N GLY A 66 -9.30 -14.18 -10.58
CA GLY A 66 -10.25 -15.28 -10.42
C GLY A 66 -9.80 -16.28 -9.35
N VAL A 67 -10.46 -17.44 -9.31
CA VAL A 67 -10.28 -18.44 -8.24
C VAL A 67 -8.98 -19.26 -8.36
N SER A 68 -8.24 -19.17 -9.46
CA SER A 68 -7.21 -20.15 -9.80
C SER A 68 -5.78 -19.74 -9.50
N ASN A 69 -5.42 -18.46 -9.62
CA ASN A 69 -4.10 -17.93 -9.26
C ASN A 69 -4.05 -16.40 -9.35
N CYS A 70 -3.44 -15.76 -8.35
CA CYS A 70 -2.95 -14.38 -8.41
C CYS A 70 -1.41 -14.37 -8.45
N SER A 71 -0.81 -14.48 -9.65
CA SER A 71 0.65 -14.38 -9.79
C SER A 71 1.11 -12.94 -9.62
N VAL A 72 2.07 -12.73 -8.71
CA VAL A 72 2.63 -11.41 -8.41
C VAL A 72 4.12 -11.39 -8.78
N ASP A 73 4.51 -10.52 -9.73
CA ASP A 73 5.93 -10.31 -10.05
C ASP A 73 6.56 -9.34 -9.03
N VAL A 74 7.54 -9.84 -8.28
CA VAL A 74 8.25 -9.06 -7.24
C VAL A 74 8.95 -7.83 -7.82
N ARG A 75 9.41 -7.85 -9.07
CA ARG A 75 10.02 -6.68 -9.72
C ARG A 75 8.99 -5.60 -10.01
N LEU A 76 7.78 -6.02 -10.40
CA LEU A 76 6.67 -5.09 -10.60
C LEU A 76 6.23 -4.49 -9.25
N LEU A 77 6.20 -5.30 -8.19
CA LEU A 77 5.97 -4.80 -6.83
C LEU A 77 7.00 -3.76 -6.42
N ASP A 78 8.29 -4.03 -6.63
CA ASP A 78 9.38 -3.13 -6.28
C ASP A 78 9.25 -1.78 -7.01
N HIS A 79 8.99 -1.79 -8.32
CA HIS A 79 8.72 -0.56 -9.07
C HIS A 79 7.50 0.22 -8.56
N ILE A 80 6.40 -0.46 -8.19
CA ILE A 80 5.20 0.16 -7.62
C ILE A 80 5.49 0.76 -6.24
N LEU A 81 6.27 0.06 -5.40
CA LEU A 81 6.67 0.51 -4.08
C LEU A 81 7.63 1.70 -4.18
N MET A 82 8.62 1.65 -5.07
CA MET A 82 9.55 2.75 -5.34
C MET A 82 8.83 3.98 -5.89
N ALA A 83 7.88 3.82 -6.82
CA ALA A 83 7.08 4.93 -7.33
C ALA A 83 6.12 5.53 -6.27
N LYS A 84 5.81 4.78 -5.21
CA LYS A 84 5.03 5.28 -4.07
C LYS A 84 5.91 5.92 -2.98
N ASN A 85 7.12 5.38 -2.76
CA ASN A 85 8.11 5.90 -1.81
C ASN A 85 9.01 6.99 -2.42
N SER A 86 8.86 7.33 -3.70
CA SER A 86 9.47 8.53 -4.29
C SER A 86 8.75 9.79 -3.81
N TYR A 87 8.81 10.02 -2.50
CA TYR A 87 8.81 11.36 -1.95
C TYR A 87 10.24 11.89 -2.19
N PHE A 88 10.44 12.55 -3.32
CA PHE A 88 11.63 13.38 -3.57
C PHE A 88 11.23 14.81 -3.22
N SER A 89 11.46 15.20 -1.97
CA SER A 89 11.27 16.58 -1.52
C SER A 89 12.56 17.34 -1.76
N PHE A 90 12.50 18.31 -2.68
CA PHE A 90 13.62 19.22 -2.95
C PHE A 90 13.98 20.10 -1.73
N GLU A 91 13.04 20.27 -0.79
CA GLU A 91 13.27 20.95 0.49
C GLU A 91 14.10 20.09 1.47
N ASP A 92 13.89 18.76 1.49
CA ASP A 92 14.60 17.85 2.42
C ASP A 92 16.05 17.59 1.98
N GLU A 93 16.35 17.74 0.69
CA GLU A 93 17.70 17.61 0.12
C GLU A 93 18.44 18.95 0.01
N GLY A 94 17.83 20.06 0.46
CA GLY A 94 18.45 21.39 0.52
C GLY A 94 18.84 21.97 -0.84
N ILE A 95 18.14 21.60 -1.91
CA ILE A 95 18.38 22.07 -3.29
C ILE A 95 17.49 23.30 -3.63
N LEU A 96 16.69 23.78 -2.67
CA LEU A 96 15.97 25.07 -2.70
C LEU A 96 16.32 25.93 -1.48
#